data_AF-U2RRV2-F1
#
_entry.id   AF-U2RRV2-F1
#
_cell.length_a   1.000
_cell.length_b   1.000
_cell.length_c   1.000
_cell.angle_alpha   90.00
_cell.angle_beta   90.00
_cell.angle_gamma   90.00
#
_symmetry.space_group_name_H-M   'P 1'
#
loop_
_entity.id
_entity.type
_entity.pdbx_description
1 polymer ?
#
loop_
_entity_poly.entity_id
_entity_poly.type
_entity_poly.pdbx_seq_one_letter_code
_entity_poly.pdbx_strand_id
1 'polypeptide(L)'
;MDEALAADAVADAWEEHPTWALLRSHNGRWILPLFSRHLEFADGPVSADWFHQKVAEALGAVSEGEAAPASADVADASAEDPALPRRSAPADYCRGWVDNRWLVRSRPHDREGRAEYRLSQYSLQALRIVRELVDADSVVSEARFGSIAHAVHQLADMTDPDPDAQLARIDDQIAQLQARRARIAAGGVEP
;
A
#
# COMPACT_ATOMS: atom_id res chain seq x y z
N MET A 1 34.46 4.67 6.27
CA MET A 1 34.17 5.80 7.17
C MET A 1 32.69 5.72 7.39
N ASP A 2 32.28 5.37 8.60
CA ASP A 2 30.87 5.15 8.94
C ASP A 2 30.23 6.54 9.06
N GLU A 3 29.64 7.02 7.97
CA GLU A 3 28.95 8.30 7.92
C GLU A 3 27.57 8.11 8.53
N ALA A 4 27.56 7.96 9.86
CA ALA A 4 26.34 7.87 10.63
C ALA A 4 25.47 9.11 10.34
N LEU A 5 24.18 8.89 10.09
CA LEU A 5 23.23 9.97 9.84
C LEU A 5 23.21 10.93 11.03
N ALA A 6 23.46 12.21 10.78
CA ALA A 6 23.38 13.24 11.81
C ALA A 6 21.94 13.35 12.34
N ALA A 7 21.78 13.40 13.67
CA ALA A 7 20.47 13.42 14.32
C ALA A 7 19.59 14.58 13.84
N ASP A 8 20.18 15.77 13.67
CA ASP A 8 19.46 16.96 13.19
C ASP A 8 18.96 16.78 11.75
N ALA A 9 19.79 16.23 10.86
CA ALA A 9 19.40 15.97 9.47
C ALA A 9 18.26 14.95 9.37
N VAL A 10 18.22 13.97 10.29
CA VAL A 10 17.11 13.01 10.39
C VAL A 10 15.85 13.70 10.91
N ALA A 11 15.96 14.55 11.92
CA ALA A 11 14.84 15.30 12.48
C ALA A 11 14.22 16.25 11.43
N ASP A 12 15.05 17.01 10.71
CA ASP A 12 14.62 17.91 9.63
C ASP A 12 13.90 17.12 8.52
N ALA A 13 14.49 15.99 8.09
CA ALA A 13 13.85 15.14 7.11
C ALA A 13 12.51 14.58 7.61
N TRP A 14 12.43 14.18 8.87
CA TRP A 14 11.20 13.66 9.45
C TRP A 14 10.08 14.70 9.55
N GLU A 15 10.41 15.95 9.85
CA GLU A 15 9.44 17.02 10.04
C GLU A 15 9.00 17.69 8.74
N GLU A 16 9.94 18.00 7.85
CA GLU A 16 9.70 18.87 6.69
C GLU A 16 9.61 18.14 5.35
N HIS A 17 10.14 16.91 5.26
CA HIS A 17 10.23 16.22 3.98
C HIS A 17 8.84 15.75 3.50
N PRO A 18 8.38 16.13 2.28
CA PRO A 18 7.03 15.82 1.81
C PRO A 18 6.70 14.33 1.76
N THR A 19 7.70 13.49 1.49
CA THR A 19 7.57 12.02 1.53
C THR A 19 7.13 11.56 2.92
N TRP A 20 7.79 12.03 3.98
CA TRP A 20 7.43 11.68 5.36
C TRP A 20 6.11 12.31 5.78
N ALA A 21 5.82 13.53 5.33
CA ALA A 21 4.52 14.16 5.54
C ALA A 21 3.36 13.33 4.94
N LEU A 22 3.55 12.76 3.74
CA LEU A 22 2.56 11.86 3.11
C LEU A 22 2.39 10.57 3.91
N LEU A 23 3.49 9.91 4.29
CA LEU A 23 3.47 8.65 5.03
C LEU A 23 2.87 8.80 6.44
N ARG A 24 3.10 9.93 7.10
CA ARG A 24 2.52 10.27 8.42
C ARG A 24 1.07 10.73 8.32
N SER A 25 0.60 11.14 7.15
CA SER A 25 -0.74 11.68 7.01
C SER A 25 -1.78 10.64 7.41
N HIS A 26 -2.75 11.04 8.25
CA HIS A 26 -3.84 10.15 8.67
C HIS A 26 -4.65 9.61 7.47
N ASN A 27 -4.71 10.40 6.40
CA ASN A 27 -5.38 10.06 5.15
C ASN A 27 -4.54 9.16 4.23
N GLY A 28 -3.27 8.90 4.56
CA GLY A 28 -2.34 8.12 3.73
C GLY A 28 -2.86 6.73 3.37
N ARG A 29 -3.66 6.12 4.26
CA ARG A 29 -4.25 4.78 4.09
C ARG A 29 -5.13 4.64 2.85
N TRP A 30 -5.82 5.70 2.44
CA TRP A 30 -6.65 5.69 1.23
C TRP A 30 -6.01 6.47 0.08
N ILE A 31 -5.17 7.47 0.38
CA ILE A 31 -4.45 8.26 -0.62
C ILE A 31 -3.40 7.39 -1.36
N LEU A 32 -2.60 6.60 -0.65
CA LEU A 32 -1.52 5.82 -1.26
C LEU A 32 -2.05 4.76 -2.25
N PRO A 33 -3.09 3.96 -1.93
CA PRO A 33 -3.69 3.06 -2.91
C PRO A 33 -4.32 3.81 -4.10
N LEU A 34 -4.94 4.97 -3.87
CA LEU A 34 -5.49 5.81 -4.94
C LEU A 34 -4.37 6.28 -5.89
N PHE A 35 -3.27 6.78 -5.35
CA PHE A 35 -2.11 7.25 -6.12
C PHE A 35 -1.46 6.11 -6.90
N SER A 36 -1.21 4.97 -6.24
CA SER A 36 -0.63 3.79 -6.89
C SER A 36 -1.49 3.32 -8.06
N ARG A 37 -2.81 3.18 -7.84
CA ARG A 37 -3.72 2.66 -8.87
C ARG A 37 -3.89 3.60 -10.06
N HIS A 38 -3.96 4.90 -9.82
CA HIS A 38 -4.45 5.84 -10.85
C HIS A 38 -3.37 6.75 -11.44
N LEU A 39 -2.21 6.90 -10.78
CA LEU A 39 -1.18 7.84 -11.20
C LEU A 39 0.22 7.24 -11.32
N GLU A 40 0.57 6.17 -10.58
CA GLU A 40 1.92 5.58 -10.61
C GLU A 40 2.26 4.98 -11.97
N PHE A 41 1.29 4.32 -12.61
CA PHE A 41 1.44 3.63 -13.90
C PHE A 41 0.79 4.38 -15.07
N ALA A 42 0.43 5.65 -14.88
CA ALA A 42 -0.13 6.44 -15.97
C ALA A 42 0.99 6.83 -16.96
N ASP A 43 0.75 6.65 -18.26
CA ASP A 43 1.67 7.06 -19.35
C ASP A 43 1.73 8.59 -19.55
N GLY A 44 1.64 9.37 -18.46
CA GLY A 44 1.65 10.82 -18.49
C GLY A 44 0.79 11.47 -17.40
N PRO A 45 0.69 12.81 -17.42
CA PRO A 45 -0.23 13.54 -16.56
C PRO A 45 -1.68 13.20 -16.91
N VAL A 46 -2.55 13.10 -15.90
CA VAL A 46 -3.97 12.76 -16.06
C VAL A 46 -4.84 14.00 -15.93
N SER A 47 -6.00 14.05 -16.59
CA SER A 47 -6.90 15.21 -16.48
C SER A 47 -7.43 15.37 -15.04
N ALA A 48 -7.56 16.63 -14.61
CA ALA A 48 -8.05 16.97 -13.28
C ALA A 48 -9.48 16.48 -13.03
N ASP A 49 -10.38 16.59 -14.01
CA ASP A 49 -11.77 16.14 -13.82
C ASP A 49 -11.87 14.63 -13.60
N TRP A 50 -11.13 13.87 -14.40
CA TRP A 50 -11.06 12.42 -14.24
C TRP A 50 -10.51 12.07 -12.85
N PHE A 51 -9.45 12.75 -12.42
CA PHE A 51 -8.85 12.46 -11.13
C PHE A 51 -9.76 12.90 -9.97
N HIS A 52 -10.44 14.04 -10.08
CA HIS A 52 -11.44 14.48 -9.10
C HIS A 52 -12.58 13.45 -8.96
N GLN A 53 -13.02 12.84 -10.06
CA GLN A 53 -13.99 11.75 -10.02
C GLN A 53 -13.44 10.54 -9.26
N LYS A 54 -12.18 10.14 -9.47
CA LYS A 54 -11.55 9.03 -8.72
C LYS A 54 -11.37 9.33 -7.24
N VAL A 55 -11.08 10.58 -6.89
CA VAL A 55 -11.07 11.03 -5.49
C VAL A 55 -12.46 10.92 -4.88
N ALA A 56 -13.51 11.34 -5.59
CA ALA A 56 -14.89 11.22 -5.11
C ALA A 56 -15.29 9.75 -4.86
N GLU A 57 -14.95 8.86 -5.79
CA GLU A 57 -15.17 7.41 -5.66
C GLU A 57 -14.45 6.84 -4.43
N ALA A 58 -13.17 7.20 -4.22
CA ALA A 58 -12.40 6.72 -3.08
C ALA A 58 -12.95 7.24 -1.74
N LEU A 59 -13.38 8.49 -1.67
CA LEU A 59 -14.01 9.06 -0.47
C LEU A 59 -15.34 8.36 -0.15
N GLY A 60 -16.12 8.00 -1.17
CA GLY A 60 -17.33 7.17 -1.02
C GLY A 60 -17.01 5.81 -0.40
N ALA A 61 -16.01 5.11 -0.94
CA ALA A 61 -15.59 3.80 -0.44
C ALA A 61 -15.07 3.85 1.02
N VAL A 62 -14.35 4.90 1.40
CA VAL A 62 -13.91 5.10 2.80
C VAL A 62 -15.12 5.31 3.72
N SER A 63 -16.07 6.13 3.30
CA SER A 63 -17.29 6.42 4.08
C SER A 63 -18.17 5.17 4.26
N GLU A 64 -18.28 4.33 3.21
CA GLU A 64 -19.02 3.06 3.26
C GLU A 64 -18.32 2.01 4.12
N GLY A 65 -16.99 1.95 4.10
CA GLY A 65 -16.20 1.05 4.94
C GLY A 65 -16.23 1.40 6.43
N GLU A 66 -16.37 2.69 6.77
CA GLU A 66 -16.61 3.16 8.15
C GLU A 66 -18.06 2.90 8.62
N ALA A 67 -19.00 2.70 7.69
CA ALA A 67 -20.43 2.46 7.96
C ALA A 67 -20.79 0.97 8.20
N ALA A 68 -20.04 0.26 9.03
CA ALA A 68 -20.51 -1.00 9.63
C ALA A 68 -21.69 -0.71 10.60
N PRO A 69 -22.64 -1.64 10.83
CA PRO A 69 -24.03 -1.29 11.07
C PRO A 69 -24.21 -0.52 12.38
N ALA A 70 -24.66 0.73 12.24
CA ALA A 70 -25.28 1.45 13.34
C ALA A 70 -26.52 0.65 13.77
N SER A 71 -26.48 0.11 14.98
CA SER A 71 -27.66 -0.27 15.72
C SER A 71 -28.69 0.86 15.63
N ALA A 72 -29.91 0.50 15.23
CA ALA A 72 -31.04 1.39 15.08
C ALA A 72 -31.35 2.18 16.37
N ASP A 73 -31.99 3.33 16.18
CA ASP A 73 -32.51 4.33 17.15
C ASP A 73 -31.49 5.47 17.43
N VAL A 74 -31.76 6.76 17.23
CA VAL A 74 -32.98 7.57 17.26
C VAL A 74 -32.82 8.80 16.32
N ALA A 75 -33.95 9.35 15.85
CA ALA A 75 -34.07 10.51 14.98
C ALA A 75 -33.67 11.87 15.59
N ASP A 76 -33.24 12.76 14.67
CA ASP A 76 -33.35 14.23 14.60
C ASP A 76 -32.82 15.12 15.74
N ALA A 77 -31.72 15.85 15.44
CA ALA A 77 -31.64 17.29 15.69
C ALA A 77 -30.48 17.89 14.89
N SER A 78 -30.81 18.80 13.98
CA SER A 78 -29.88 19.71 13.33
C SER A 78 -29.18 20.58 14.38
N ALA A 79 -27.92 20.30 14.66
CA ALA A 79 -26.99 21.21 15.31
C ALA A 79 -25.68 21.17 14.51
N GLU A 80 -25.32 22.31 13.92
CA GLU A 80 -24.06 22.49 13.20
C GLU A 80 -22.88 22.32 14.17
N ASP A 81 -22.22 21.17 14.12
CA ASP A 81 -20.97 20.92 14.81
C ASP A 81 -19.78 21.46 13.98
N PRO A 82 -19.01 22.44 14.49
CA PRO A 82 -17.84 22.98 13.79
C PRO A 82 -16.68 21.99 13.63
N ALA A 83 -16.78 20.78 14.20
CA ALA A 83 -15.78 19.71 14.10
C ALA A 83 -16.04 18.72 12.95
N LEU A 84 -17.16 18.81 12.23
CA LEU A 84 -17.36 18.00 11.04
C LEU A 84 -16.41 18.50 9.93
N PRO A 85 -15.56 17.65 9.35
CA PRO A 85 -14.82 18.03 8.16
C PRO A 85 -15.86 18.44 7.13
N ARG A 86 -15.83 19.73 6.73
CA ARG A 86 -16.65 20.25 5.62
C ARG A 86 -16.58 19.20 4.52
N ARG A 87 -17.71 18.80 3.91
CA ARG A 87 -17.72 17.97 2.69
C ARG A 87 -16.86 18.68 1.65
N SER A 88 -15.56 18.41 1.70
CA SER A 88 -14.56 19.15 0.96
C SER A 88 -14.63 18.58 -0.43
N ALA A 89 -14.77 19.45 -1.42
CA ALA A 89 -14.91 18.98 -2.79
C ALA A 89 -13.64 18.17 -3.14
N PRO A 90 -13.72 17.14 -4.00
CA PRO A 90 -12.55 16.41 -4.46
C PRO A 90 -11.41 17.32 -4.97
N ALA A 91 -11.77 18.47 -5.55
CA ALA A 91 -10.83 19.49 -5.99
C ALA A 91 -10.03 20.15 -4.84
N ASP A 92 -10.61 20.28 -3.64
CA ASP A 92 -9.93 20.85 -2.48
C ASP A 92 -8.88 19.88 -1.91
N TYR A 93 -9.16 18.57 -1.94
CA TYR A 93 -8.15 17.54 -1.65
C TYR A 93 -6.98 17.62 -2.62
N CYS A 94 -7.26 17.67 -3.93
CA CYS A 94 -6.19 17.79 -4.93
C CYS A 94 -5.39 19.08 -4.78
N ARG A 95 -6.05 20.21 -4.44
CA ARG A 95 -5.34 21.46 -4.13
C ARG A 95 -4.41 21.28 -2.93
N GLY A 96 -4.92 20.71 -1.83
CA GLY A 96 -4.09 20.40 -0.66
C GLY A 96 -2.92 19.47 -0.98
N TRP A 97 -3.10 18.50 -1.86
CA TRP A 97 -2.00 17.60 -2.27
C TRP A 97 -0.97 18.31 -3.16
N VAL A 98 -1.37 19.29 -3.97
CA VAL A 98 -0.43 20.16 -4.69
C VAL A 98 0.33 21.05 -3.72
N ASP A 99 -0.35 21.67 -2.75
CA ASP A 99 0.27 22.54 -1.73
C ASP A 99 1.28 21.76 -0.87
N ASN A 100 0.97 20.51 -0.53
CA ASN A 100 1.88 19.60 0.18
C ASN A 100 2.99 19.00 -0.70
N ARG A 101 3.10 19.39 -1.98
CA ARG A 101 4.07 18.88 -2.97
C ARG A 101 3.94 17.38 -3.26
N TRP A 102 2.77 16.78 -3.03
CA TRP A 102 2.50 15.38 -3.38
C TRP A 102 2.07 15.22 -4.84
N LEU A 103 1.38 16.21 -5.38
CA LEU A 103 1.01 16.29 -6.79
C LEU A 103 1.69 17.47 -7.46
N VAL A 104 2.01 17.28 -8.74
CA VAL A 104 2.41 18.34 -9.65
C VAL A 104 1.21 18.63 -10.55
N ARG A 105 0.79 19.89 -10.58
CA ARG A 105 -0.28 20.36 -11.46
C ARG A 105 0.32 21.00 -12.70
N SER A 106 -0.01 20.49 -13.89
CA SER A 106 0.31 21.09 -15.18
C SER A 106 -0.95 21.65 -15.83
N ARG A 107 -0.76 22.52 -16.83
CA ARG A 107 -1.80 22.89 -17.79
C ARG A 107 -1.29 22.48 -19.18
N PRO A 108 -2.11 21.78 -19.99
CA PRO A 108 -1.76 21.51 -21.37
C PRO A 108 -1.43 22.81 -22.10
N HIS A 109 -0.56 22.74 -23.11
CA HIS A 109 -0.22 23.90 -23.93
C HIS A 109 -1.39 24.40 -24.79
N ASP A 110 -2.44 23.59 -24.94
CA ASP A 110 -3.66 24.00 -25.63
C ASP A 110 -4.49 24.95 -24.76
N ARG A 111 -5.04 26.01 -25.37
CA ARG A 111 -5.74 27.10 -24.66
C ARG A 111 -7.03 26.64 -23.97
N GLU A 112 -7.56 25.49 -24.37
CA GLU A 112 -8.72 24.81 -23.78
C GLU A 112 -8.35 23.69 -22.80
N GLY A 113 -7.05 23.46 -22.59
CA GLY A 113 -6.53 22.40 -21.75
C GLY A 113 -6.93 22.57 -20.29
N ARG A 114 -7.76 21.65 -19.78
CA ARG A 114 -8.06 21.57 -18.34
C ARG A 114 -6.80 21.16 -17.59
N ALA A 115 -6.75 21.51 -16.30
CA ALA A 115 -5.58 21.16 -15.48
C ALA A 115 -5.33 19.65 -15.50
N GLU A 116 -4.07 19.27 -15.36
CA GLU A 116 -3.66 17.86 -15.26
C GLU A 116 -2.83 17.65 -14.01
N TYR A 117 -2.83 16.42 -13.50
CA TYR A 117 -2.08 16.00 -12.33
C TYR A 117 -1.12 14.87 -12.64
N ARG A 118 0.02 14.88 -11.96
CA ARG A 118 0.97 13.76 -11.92
C ARG A 118 1.57 13.66 -10.52
N LEU A 119 2.02 12.48 -10.13
CA LEU A 119 2.78 12.31 -8.89
C LEU A 119 4.08 13.12 -8.94
N SER A 120 4.41 13.76 -7.82
CA SER A 120 5.74 14.29 -7.58
C SER A 120 6.74 13.17 -7.30
N GLN A 121 8.04 13.50 -7.34
CA GLN A 121 9.10 12.57 -6.93
C GLN A 121 8.95 12.10 -5.47
N TYR A 122 8.40 12.95 -4.59
CA TYR A 122 8.21 12.64 -3.17
C TYR A 122 7.13 11.58 -2.97
N SER A 123 6.03 11.67 -3.72
CA SER A 123 4.96 10.67 -3.67
C SER A 123 5.42 9.34 -4.25
N LEU A 124 6.19 9.36 -5.35
CA LEU A 124 6.79 8.14 -5.91
C LEU A 124 7.76 7.47 -4.92
N GLN A 125 8.56 8.26 -4.20
CA GLN A 125 9.44 7.75 -3.16
C GLN A 125 8.64 7.12 -2.00
N ALA A 126 7.54 7.75 -1.57
CA ALA A 126 6.67 7.21 -0.52
C ALA A 126 6.07 5.86 -0.94
N LEU A 127 5.57 5.76 -2.18
CA LEU A 127 5.04 4.51 -2.73
C LEU A 127 6.10 3.41 -2.77
N ARG A 128 7.34 3.73 -3.15
CA ARG A 128 8.46 2.78 -3.11
C ARG A 128 8.73 2.26 -1.70
N ILE A 129 8.83 3.15 -0.71
CA ILE A 129 9.05 2.78 0.69
C ILE A 129 7.95 1.82 1.17
N VAL A 130 6.69 2.16 0.91
CA VAL A 130 5.55 1.32 1.30
C VAL A 130 5.62 -0.05 0.64
N ARG A 131 5.98 -0.11 -0.65
CA ARG A 131 6.13 -1.37 -1.37
C ARG A 131 7.25 -2.22 -0.77
N GLU A 132 8.41 -1.64 -0.51
CA GLU A 132 9.52 -2.32 0.15
C GLU A 132 9.13 -2.87 1.53
N LEU A 133 8.34 -2.12 2.31
CA LEU A 133 7.84 -2.59 3.61
C LEU A 133 6.86 -3.78 3.46
N VAL A 134 5.92 -3.71 2.51
CA VAL A 134 4.94 -4.77 2.28
C VAL A 134 5.62 -6.04 1.75
N ASP A 135 6.56 -5.89 0.82
CA ASP A 135 7.30 -7.01 0.24
C ASP A 135 8.22 -7.66 1.29
N ALA A 136 8.92 -6.87 2.12
CA ALA A 136 9.73 -7.39 3.21
C ALA A 136 8.90 -8.18 4.25
N ASP A 137 7.70 -7.69 4.59
CA ASP A 137 6.80 -8.38 5.51
C ASP A 137 6.33 -9.74 4.94
N SER A 138 6.12 -9.81 3.62
CA SER A 138 5.72 -11.05 2.94
C SER A 138 6.83 -12.12 2.97
N VAL A 139 8.10 -11.74 2.70
CA VAL A 139 9.26 -12.65 2.71
C VAL A 139 9.52 -13.16 4.12
N VAL A 140 9.45 -12.28 5.13
CA VAL A 140 9.60 -12.68 6.54
C VAL A 140 8.47 -13.62 6.96
N SER A 141 7.24 -13.34 6.54
CA SER A 141 6.08 -14.20 6.82
C SER A 141 6.25 -15.59 6.21
N GLU A 142 6.70 -15.69 4.96
CA GLU A 142 6.98 -16.97 4.29
C GLU A 142 8.05 -17.79 5.04
N ALA A 143 9.15 -17.16 5.44
CA ALA A 143 10.22 -17.82 6.21
C ALA A 143 9.74 -18.34 7.57
N ARG A 144 8.87 -17.58 8.26
CA ARG A 144 8.25 -17.99 9.52
C ARG A 144 7.29 -19.15 9.32
N PHE A 145 6.43 -19.11 8.29
CA PHE A 145 5.54 -20.23 7.97
C PHE A 145 6.32 -21.50 7.64
N GLY A 146 7.41 -21.40 6.87
CA GLY A 146 8.30 -22.52 6.59
C GLY A 146 8.90 -23.11 7.86
N SER A 147 9.34 -22.25 8.79
CA SER A 147 9.91 -22.68 10.06
C SER A 147 8.88 -23.36 10.98
N ILE A 148 7.65 -22.82 11.06
CA ILE A 148 6.56 -23.43 11.84
C ILE A 148 6.15 -24.76 11.20
N ALA A 149 5.97 -24.81 9.88
CA ALA A 149 5.65 -26.04 9.16
C ALA A 149 6.74 -27.10 9.37
N HIS A 150 8.01 -26.69 9.35
CA HIS A 150 9.14 -27.57 9.64
C HIS A 150 9.13 -28.07 11.08
N ALA A 151 8.88 -27.20 12.07
CA ALA A 151 8.79 -27.59 13.47
C ALA A 151 7.59 -28.52 13.72
N VAL A 152 6.44 -28.27 13.09
CA VAL A 152 5.26 -29.14 13.14
C VAL A 152 5.55 -30.49 12.49
N HIS A 153 6.24 -30.52 11.35
CA HIS A 153 6.71 -31.77 10.73
C HIS A 153 7.65 -32.53 11.66
N GLN A 154 8.64 -31.87 12.26
CA GLN A 154 9.57 -32.49 13.18
C GLN A 154 8.87 -33.05 14.44
N LEU A 155 7.85 -32.34 14.95
CA LEU A 155 6.99 -32.83 16.04
C LEU A 155 6.15 -34.04 15.60
N ALA A 156 5.58 -34.03 14.40
CA ALA A 156 4.86 -35.17 13.85
C ALA A 156 5.79 -36.38 13.66
N ASP A 157 7.01 -36.17 13.14
CA ASP A 157 8.03 -37.21 12.92
C ASP A 157 8.49 -37.86 14.23
N MET A 158 8.62 -37.09 15.31
CA MET A 158 8.98 -37.65 16.63
C MET A 158 7.86 -38.49 17.25
N THR A 159 6.64 -38.42 16.73
CA THR A 159 5.45 -39.02 17.36
C THR A 159 4.83 -40.15 16.53
N ASP A 160 5.36 -40.44 15.33
CA ASP A 160 4.76 -41.42 14.41
C ASP A 160 5.45 -42.80 14.45
N PRO A 161 4.76 -43.89 14.86
CA PRO A 161 5.36 -45.22 15.01
C PRO A 161 5.25 -46.12 13.77
N ASP A 162 4.74 -45.67 12.62
CA ASP A 162 4.56 -46.51 11.41
C ASP A 162 5.56 -46.21 10.27
N PRO A 163 6.49 -47.14 9.95
CA PRO A 163 7.52 -46.96 8.92
C PRO A 163 6.99 -46.74 7.50
N ASP A 164 5.89 -47.41 7.12
CA ASP A 164 5.36 -47.33 5.76
C ASP A 164 4.68 -45.97 5.51
N ALA A 165 4.01 -45.43 6.55
CA ALA A 165 3.45 -44.09 6.53
C ALA A 165 4.54 -43.00 6.49
N GLN A 166 5.73 -43.29 7.02
CA GLN A 166 6.88 -42.38 6.96
C GLN A 166 7.50 -42.34 5.54
N LEU A 167 7.66 -43.51 4.91
CA LEU A 167 8.14 -43.64 3.53
C LEU A 167 7.23 -42.93 2.52
N ALA A 168 5.91 -43.14 2.60
CA ALA A 168 4.96 -42.50 1.69
C ALA A 168 5.01 -40.96 1.77
N ARG A 169 5.19 -40.40 2.98
CA ARG A 169 5.34 -38.94 3.18
C ARG A 169 6.66 -38.41 2.62
N ILE A 170 7.75 -39.14 2.77
CA ILE A 170 9.05 -38.77 2.20
C ILE A 170 8.96 -38.73 0.67
N ASP A 171 8.28 -39.72 0.06
CA ASP A 171 8.08 -39.75 -1.39
C ASP A 171 7.24 -38.55 -1.89
N ASP A 172 6.20 -38.17 -1.16
CA ASP A 172 5.41 -36.97 -1.46
C ASP A 172 6.25 -35.68 -1.35
N GLN A 173 7.11 -35.58 -0.35
CA GLN A 173 8.04 -34.45 -0.20
C GLN A 173 9.07 -34.41 -1.34
N ILE A 174 9.61 -35.55 -1.75
CA ILE A 174 10.51 -35.67 -2.90
C ILE A 174 9.80 -35.20 -4.16
N ALA A 175 8.56 -35.61 -4.39
CA ALA A 175 7.78 -35.19 -5.55
C ALA A 175 7.55 -33.67 -5.57
N GLN A 176 7.21 -33.06 -4.42
CA GLN A 176 7.04 -31.61 -4.30
C GLN A 176 8.36 -30.85 -4.53
N LEU A 177 9.46 -31.33 -3.97
CA LEU A 177 10.79 -30.76 -4.16
C LEU A 177 11.25 -30.88 -5.62
N GLN A 178 10.96 -32.00 -6.29
CA GLN A 178 11.25 -32.18 -7.71
C GLN A 178 10.42 -31.24 -8.58
N ALA A 179 9.13 -31.05 -8.28
CA ALA A 179 8.28 -30.09 -8.98
C ALA A 179 8.75 -28.64 -8.77
N ARG A 180 9.22 -28.29 -7.57
CA ARG A 180 9.84 -26.99 -7.31
C ARG A 180 11.14 -26.82 -8.08
N ARG A 181 12.01 -27.82 -8.06
CA ARG A 181 13.26 -27.84 -8.85
C ARG A 181 12.98 -27.69 -10.35
N ALA A 182 11.95 -28.34 -10.87
CA ALA A 182 11.54 -28.22 -12.26
C ALA A 182 11.05 -26.79 -12.59
N ARG A 183 10.27 -26.15 -11.70
CA ARG A 183 9.88 -24.75 -11.84
C ARG A 183 11.07 -23.79 -11.83
N ILE A 184 12.05 -24.02 -10.97
CA ILE A 184 13.28 -23.22 -10.90
C ILE A 184 14.14 -23.45 -12.15
N ALA A 185 14.31 -24.71 -12.58
CA ALA A 185 15.09 -25.07 -13.76
C ALA A 185 14.45 -24.60 -15.08
N ALA A 186 13.12 -24.46 -15.12
CA ALA A 186 12.37 -23.90 -16.24
C ALA A 186 12.50 -22.36 -16.36
N GLY A 187 13.31 -21.71 -15.52
CA GLY A 187 13.61 -20.28 -15.63
C GLY A 187 12.74 -19.38 -14.76
N GLY A 188 12.05 -19.92 -13.74
CA GLY A 188 11.35 -19.14 -12.72
C GLY A 188 12.29 -18.44 -11.72
N VAL A 189 13.28 -17.72 -12.23
CA VAL A 189 13.82 -16.51 -11.59
C VAL A 189 13.41 -15.40 -12.55
N GLU A 190 12.20 -14.86 -12.38
CA GLU A 190 11.84 -13.63 -13.09
C GLU A 190 12.60 -12.45 -12.46
N PRO A 191 13.11 -11.51 -13.26
CA PRO A 191 13.76 -10.27 -12.82
C PRO A 191 12.82 -9.28 -12.13
#